data_AF-A0A965E9R6-F1
#
_entry.id   AF-A0A965E9R6-F1
#
_cell.length_a   1.000
_cell.length_b   1.000
_cell.length_c   1.000
_cell.angle_alpha   90.00
_cell.angle_beta   90.00
_cell.angle_gamma   90.00
#
_symmetry.space_group_name_H-M   'P 1'
#
loop_
_entity.id
_entity.type
_entity.pdbx_description
1 polymer ?
#
loop_
_entity_poly.entity_id
_entity_poly.type
_entity_poly.pdbx_seq_one_letter_code
_entity_poly.pdbx_strand_id
1 'polypeptide(L)'
;MEGRIREDADLARWCLHDCQVNIAQAFEGIFENFPNRFVGRLLRELLFPWGIKARAASDRLGHRIAQLLANPGAARDRLTPICFVHHDEHDAVGAIEHALRAVLAAEPIEAKIRAAEKNGLFKAEPLANVRDIGKLAADRGIITAEESAVLKRRDELRDRVIHVDDFPFQIHAASADTTVVHSAAASLHARAA
;
A
#
# COMPACT_ATOMS: atom_id res chain seq x y z
N MET A 1 -2.20 -28.82 -15.99
CA MET A 1 -3.15 -28.75 -14.86
C MET A 1 -2.92 -27.43 -14.13
N GLU A 2 -3.65 -26.38 -14.50
CA GLU A 2 -3.63 -25.05 -13.86
C GLU A 2 -3.81 -25.10 -12.32
N GLY A 3 -4.47 -26.12 -11.77
CA GLY A 3 -4.89 -26.15 -10.36
C GLY A 3 -3.87 -26.64 -9.32
N ARG A 4 -2.61 -26.94 -9.70
CA ARG A 4 -1.58 -27.42 -8.74
C ARG A 4 -0.23 -26.80 -8.99
N ILE A 5 -0.17 -25.48 -8.93
CA ILE A 5 1.07 -24.71 -9.04
C ILE A 5 1.74 -24.69 -7.67
N ARG A 6 2.95 -25.27 -7.57
CA ARG A 6 3.68 -25.39 -6.29
C ARG A 6 4.06 -24.03 -5.71
N GLU A 7 4.35 -23.07 -6.58
CA GLU A 7 4.70 -21.69 -6.22
C GLU A 7 3.55 -20.96 -5.51
N ASP A 8 2.29 -21.30 -5.86
CA ASP A 8 1.10 -20.65 -5.31
C ASP A 8 0.58 -21.34 -4.03
N ALA A 9 1.32 -22.34 -3.51
CA ALA A 9 0.89 -23.10 -2.35
C ALA A 9 0.78 -22.24 -1.08
N ASP A 10 1.63 -21.21 -0.94
CA ASP A 10 1.54 -20.26 0.17
C ASP A 10 0.30 -19.37 0.05
N LEU A 11 -0.04 -18.90 -1.16
CA LEU A 11 -1.27 -18.16 -1.44
C LEU A 11 -2.51 -18.97 -1.06
N ALA A 12 -2.59 -20.21 -1.55
CA ALA A 12 -3.73 -21.10 -1.27
C ALA A 12 -3.87 -21.41 0.24
N ARG A 13 -2.76 -21.64 0.94
CA ARG A 13 -2.76 -21.83 2.40
C ARG A 13 -3.30 -20.60 3.13
N TRP A 14 -2.87 -19.41 2.71
CA TRP A 14 -3.33 -18.16 3.30
C TRP A 14 -4.83 -17.96 3.07
N CYS A 15 -5.31 -18.17 1.84
CA CYS A 15 -6.73 -18.08 1.51
C CYS A 15 -7.57 -19.07 2.33
N LEU A 16 -7.09 -20.29 2.55
CA LEU A 16 -7.80 -21.27 3.38
C LEU A 16 -7.96 -20.77 4.83
N HIS A 17 -6.90 -20.21 5.41
CA HIS A 17 -6.95 -19.62 6.75
C HIS A 17 -7.90 -18.42 6.81
N ASP A 18 -7.87 -17.56 5.80
CA ASP A 18 -8.79 -16.42 5.69
C ASP A 18 -10.25 -16.88 5.60
N CYS A 19 -10.56 -17.86 4.74
CA CYS A 19 -11.89 -18.45 4.65
C CYS A 19 -12.35 -19.06 5.98
N GLN A 20 -11.48 -19.73 6.72
CA GLN A 20 -11.83 -20.28 8.04
C GLN A 20 -12.21 -19.19 9.03
N VAL A 21 -11.49 -18.06 9.03
CA VAL A 21 -11.81 -16.90 9.87
C VAL A 21 -13.14 -16.28 9.44
N ASN A 22 -13.35 -16.07 8.14
CA ASN A 22 -14.58 -15.49 7.61
C ASN A 22 -15.81 -16.36 7.92
N ILE A 23 -15.69 -17.67 7.77
CA ILE A 23 -16.75 -18.62 8.15
C ILE A 23 -17.07 -18.52 9.64
N ALA A 24 -16.03 -18.47 10.49
CA ALA A 24 -16.23 -18.37 11.92
C ALA A 24 -16.92 -17.06 12.33
N GLN A 25 -16.51 -15.93 11.75
CA GLN A 25 -17.13 -14.63 11.96
C GLN A 25 -18.59 -14.61 11.47
N ALA A 26 -18.86 -15.22 10.31
CA ALA A 26 -20.21 -15.34 9.79
C ALA A 26 -21.13 -16.14 10.73
N PHE A 27 -20.65 -17.27 11.27
CA PHE A 27 -21.42 -18.04 12.25
C PHE A 27 -21.67 -17.27 13.55
N GLU A 28 -20.67 -16.57 14.09
CA GLU A 28 -20.89 -15.74 15.29
C GLU A 28 -21.92 -14.63 15.01
N GLY A 29 -21.80 -13.94 13.88
CA GLY A 29 -22.77 -12.93 13.46
C GLY A 29 -24.19 -13.49 13.29
N ILE A 30 -24.33 -14.71 12.76
CA ILE A 30 -25.62 -15.41 12.70
C ILE A 30 -26.17 -15.62 14.11
N PHE A 31 -25.37 -16.14 15.05
CA PHE A 31 -25.81 -16.41 16.43
C PHE A 31 -26.18 -15.15 17.20
N GLU A 32 -25.44 -14.05 17.00
CA GLU A 32 -25.70 -12.76 17.62
C GLU A 32 -26.96 -12.09 17.07
N ASN A 33 -27.26 -12.28 15.79
CA ASN A 33 -28.39 -11.63 15.11
C ASN A 33 -29.72 -12.42 15.18
N PHE A 34 -29.78 -13.55 15.88
CA PHE A 34 -31.04 -14.29 16.03
C PHE A 34 -32.09 -13.46 16.77
N PRO A 35 -33.35 -13.38 16.28
CA PRO A 35 -34.44 -12.65 16.95
C PRO A 35 -34.67 -13.08 18.39
N ASN A 36 -34.43 -14.37 18.68
CA ASN A 36 -34.44 -14.90 20.04
C ASN A 36 -33.03 -15.34 20.44
N ARG A 37 -32.42 -14.59 21.37
CA ARG A 37 -31.06 -14.83 21.87
C ARG A 37 -30.88 -16.21 22.51
N PHE A 38 -31.92 -16.79 23.11
CA PHE A 38 -31.84 -18.13 23.70
C PHE A 38 -31.71 -19.21 22.63
N VAL A 39 -32.44 -19.08 21.52
CA VAL A 39 -32.37 -20.01 20.39
C VAL A 39 -31.00 -19.92 19.72
N GLY A 40 -30.48 -18.70 19.51
CA GLY A 40 -29.13 -18.50 18.96
C GLY A 40 -28.04 -19.15 19.83
N ARG A 41 -28.13 -18.98 21.16
CA ARG A 41 -27.19 -19.62 22.10
C ARG A 41 -27.27 -21.15 22.09
N LEU A 42 -28.48 -21.71 22.10
CA LEU A 42 -28.68 -23.16 22.04
C LEU A 42 -28.12 -23.75 20.76
N LEU A 43 -28.37 -23.10 19.62
CA LEU A 43 -27.87 -23.53 18.32
C LEU A 43 -26.34 -23.46 18.26
N ARG A 44 -25.73 -22.43 18.85
CA ARG A 44 -24.27 -22.31 18.97
C ARG A 44 -23.68 -23.45 19.77
N GLU A 45 -24.24 -23.77 20.93
CA GLU A 45 -23.77 -24.87 21.78
C GLU A 45 -23.98 -26.25 21.12
N LEU A 46 -25.03 -26.41 20.30
CA LEU A 46 -25.29 -27.63 19.54
C LEU A 46 -24.31 -27.85 18.39
N LEU A 47 -24.03 -26.81 17.60
CA LEU A 47 -23.16 -26.90 16.43
C LEU A 47 -21.66 -26.80 16.79
N PHE A 48 -21.34 -26.00 17.80
CA PHE A 48 -19.98 -25.71 18.24
C PHE A 48 -19.84 -25.89 19.76
N PRO A 49 -19.91 -27.13 20.27
CA PRO A 49 -19.88 -27.41 21.71
C PRO A 49 -18.58 -26.97 22.41
N TRP A 50 -17.48 -26.89 21.67
CA TRP A 50 -16.19 -26.36 22.17
C TRP A 50 -15.87 -24.94 21.64
N GLY A 51 -16.88 -24.22 21.14
CA GLY A 51 -16.73 -22.94 20.49
C GLY A 51 -16.25 -23.04 19.03
N ILE A 52 -16.41 -21.93 18.31
CA ILE A 52 -15.99 -21.82 16.91
C ILE A 52 -14.46 -21.65 16.89
N LYS A 53 -13.75 -22.61 16.29
CA LYS A 53 -12.30 -22.55 16.16
C LYS A 53 -11.94 -22.03 14.77
N ALA A 54 -11.30 -20.87 14.72
CA ALA A 54 -10.64 -20.37 13.51
C ALA A 54 -9.18 -20.02 13.81
N ARG A 55 -8.32 -20.23 12.81
CA ARG A 55 -6.91 -19.89 12.89
C ARG A 55 -6.58 -18.93 11.75
N ALA A 56 -6.28 -17.69 12.11
CA ALA A 56 -5.75 -16.71 11.17
C ALA A 56 -4.41 -17.19 10.58
N ALA A 57 -4.11 -16.73 9.37
CA ALA A 57 -2.82 -16.98 8.75
C ALA A 57 -1.70 -16.37 9.60
N SER A 58 -0.57 -17.06 9.73
CA SER A 58 0.57 -16.53 10.48
C SER A 58 1.23 -15.36 9.75
N ASP A 59 1.75 -14.38 10.48
CA ASP A 59 2.52 -13.25 9.93
C ASP A 59 3.68 -13.71 9.04
N ARG A 60 4.35 -14.80 9.41
CA ARG A 60 5.42 -15.38 8.60
C ARG A 60 4.95 -15.82 7.21
N LEU A 61 3.74 -16.38 7.12
CA LEU A 61 3.12 -16.75 5.85
C LEU A 61 2.73 -15.50 5.06
N GLY A 62 2.12 -14.51 5.72
CA GLY A 62 1.80 -13.23 5.10
C GLY A 62 3.04 -12.52 4.52
N HIS A 63 4.14 -12.52 5.27
CA HIS A 63 5.41 -11.93 4.83
C HIS A 63 5.97 -12.60 3.58
N ARG A 64 5.90 -13.94 3.48
CA ARG A 64 6.33 -14.67 2.27
C ARG A 64 5.51 -14.30 1.05
N ILE A 65 4.18 -14.18 1.22
CA ILE A 65 3.28 -13.77 0.15
C ILE A 65 3.55 -12.33 -0.28
N ALA A 66 3.75 -11.42 0.68
CA ALA A 66 4.09 -10.04 0.39
C ALA A 66 5.40 -9.94 -0.42
N GLN A 67 6.43 -10.69 -0.04
CA GLN A 67 7.67 -10.78 -0.81
C GLN A 67 7.45 -11.35 -2.22
N LEU A 68 6.62 -12.39 -2.35
CA LEU A 68 6.29 -13.00 -3.64
C LEU A 68 5.60 -12.01 -4.59
N LEU A 69 4.69 -11.19 -4.08
CA LEU A 69 3.91 -10.23 -4.88
C LEU A 69 4.64 -8.90 -5.12
N ALA A 70 5.53 -8.51 -4.21
CA ALA A 70 6.34 -7.31 -4.34
C ALA A 70 7.43 -7.44 -5.42
N ASN A 71 7.77 -8.66 -5.84
CA ASN A 71 8.74 -8.91 -6.91
C ASN A 71 8.03 -9.27 -8.22
N PRO A 72 8.55 -8.82 -9.38
CA PRO A 72 8.13 -9.33 -10.67
C PRO A 72 8.35 -10.84 -10.73
N GLY A 73 7.37 -11.59 -11.23
CA GLY A 73 7.47 -13.03 -11.34
C GLY A 73 6.15 -13.70 -11.69
N ALA A 74 6.24 -14.98 -12.05
CA ALA A 74 5.13 -15.73 -12.62
C ALA A 74 3.88 -15.78 -11.72
N ALA A 75 4.04 -15.76 -10.39
CA ALA A 75 2.91 -15.71 -9.47
C ALA A 75 2.12 -14.40 -9.57
N ARG A 76 2.82 -13.26 -9.68
CA ARG A 76 2.20 -11.95 -9.89
C ARG A 76 1.52 -11.90 -11.26
N ASP A 77 2.21 -12.34 -12.31
CA ASP A 77 1.68 -12.34 -13.68
C ASP A 77 0.38 -13.14 -13.80
N ARG A 78 0.28 -14.27 -13.09
CA ARG A 78 -0.94 -15.10 -13.01
C ARG A 78 -2.10 -14.41 -12.28
N LEU A 79 -1.80 -13.55 -11.31
CA LEU A 79 -2.81 -12.84 -10.52
C LEU A 79 -3.25 -11.51 -11.16
N THR A 80 -2.42 -10.95 -12.05
CA THR A 80 -2.69 -9.66 -12.70
C THR A 80 -3.02 -9.72 -14.20
N PRO A 81 -3.53 -10.80 -14.82
CA PRO A 81 -3.70 -10.87 -16.28
C PRO A 81 -4.77 -9.91 -16.81
N ILE A 82 -5.70 -9.50 -15.94
CA ILE A 82 -6.77 -8.53 -16.24
C ILE A 82 -6.41 -7.11 -15.81
N CYS A 83 -5.28 -6.92 -15.13
CA CYS A 83 -4.82 -5.60 -14.71
C CYS A 83 -4.13 -4.95 -15.90
N PHE A 84 -4.72 -3.87 -16.41
CA PHE A 84 -4.10 -3.07 -17.43
C PHE A 84 -3.02 -2.17 -16.81
N VAL A 85 -1.78 -2.34 -17.25
CA VAL A 85 -0.63 -1.53 -16.82
C VAL A 85 -0.15 -0.74 -18.02
N HIS A 86 -0.38 0.58 -18.00
CA HIS A 86 0.19 1.46 -19.01
C HIS A 86 1.72 1.49 -18.90
N HIS A 87 2.40 1.60 -20.04
CA HIS A 87 3.86 1.78 -20.08
C HIS A 87 4.31 3.22 -19.83
N ASP A 88 3.38 4.15 -19.64
CA ASP A 88 3.68 5.55 -19.35
C ASP A 88 4.05 5.71 -17.87
N GLU A 89 5.11 6.46 -17.59
CA GLU A 89 5.54 6.82 -16.24
C GLU A 89 4.68 7.92 -15.58
N HIS A 90 3.80 8.55 -16.36
CA HIS A 90 2.84 9.55 -15.91
C HIS A 90 1.45 8.98 -15.62
N ASP A 91 1.18 7.75 -16.05
CA ASP A 91 0.00 7.00 -15.59
C ASP A 91 0.21 6.53 -14.14
N ALA A 92 -0.84 6.53 -13.33
CA ALA A 92 -0.73 6.17 -11.91
C ALA A 92 -0.26 4.72 -11.70
N VAL A 93 -0.77 3.77 -12.50
CA VAL A 93 -0.41 2.35 -12.39
C VAL A 93 0.95 2.11 -13.05
N GLY A 94 1.20 2.75 -14.20
CA GLY A 94 2.49 2.71 -14.89
C GLY A 94 3.63 3.26 -14.05
N ALA A 95 3.41 4.37 -13.32
CA ALA A 95 4.37 4.97 -12.41
C ALA A 95 4.80 4.00 -11.30
N ILE A 96 3.85 3.23 -10.73
CA ILE A 96 4.14 2.20 -9.71
C ILE A 96 5.05 1.12 -10.28
N GLU A 97 4.78 0.63 -11.50
CA GLU A 97 5.57 -0.41 -12.15
C GLU A 97 6.98 0.08 -12.52
N HIS A 98 7.11 1.32 -13.00
CA HIS A 98 8.41 1.95 -13.25
C HIS A 98 9.21 2.15 -11.96
N ALA A 99 8.57 2.60 -10.89
CA ALA A 99 9.19 2.75 -9.58
C ALA A 99 9.66 1.39 -9.04
N LEU A 100 8.86 0.34 -9.17
CA LEU A 100 9.24 -1.02 -8.76
C LEU A 100 10.53 -1.46 -9.46
N ARG A 101 10.60 -1.32 -10.79
CA ARG A 101 11.80 -1.68 -11.56
C ARG A 101 13.02 -0.86 -11.16
N ALA A 102 12.85 0.43 -10.91
CA ALA A 102 13.94 1.30 -10.49
C ALA A 102 14.45 0.95 -9.08
N VAL A 103 13.55 0.57 -8.16
CA VAL A 103 13.93 0.07 -6.82
C VAL A 103 14.74 -1.21 -6.93
N LEU A 104 14.27 -2.19 -7.72
CA LEU A 104 15.00 -3.45 -7.91
C LEU A 104 16.37 -3.25 -8.55
N ALA A 105 16.48 -2.34 -9.53
CA ALA A 105 17.77 -1.99 -10.14
C ALA A 105 18.74 -1.32 -9.14
N ALA A 106 18.21 -0.62 -8.14
CA ALA A 106 18.99 0.06 -7.11
C ALA A 106 19.38 -0.83 -5.92
N GLU A 107 18.69 -1.95 -5.67
CA GLU A 107 18.99 -2.88 -4.57
C GLU A 107 20.47 -3.29 -4.43
N PRO A 108 21.18 -3.73 -5.50
CA PRO A 108 22.59 -4.10 -5.38
C PRO A 108 23.48 -2.90 -5.00
N ILE A 109 23.11 -1.69 -5.43
CA ILE A 109 23.83 -0.46 -5.12
C ILE A 109 23.60 -0.08 -3.66
N GLU A 110 22.36 -0.14 -3.18
CA GLU A 110 22.04 0.05 -1.76
C GLU A 110 22.78 -0.96 -0.87
N ALA A 111 22.88 -2.22 -1.30
CA ALA A 111 23.62 -3.24 -0.55
C ALA A 111 25.12 -2.87 -0.41
N LYS A 112 25.75 -2.33 -1.46
CA LYS A 112 27.12 -1.80 -1.41
C LYS A 112 27.25 -0.65 -0.40
N ILE A 113 26.31 0.30 -0.43
CA ILE A 113 26.30 1.45 0.49
C ILE A 113 26.12 0.97 1.94
N ARG A 114 25.16 0.08 2.20
CA ARG A 114 24.94 -0.50 3.55
C ARG A 114 26.15 -1.28 4.05
N ALA A 115 26.84 -2.01 3.17
CA ALA A 115 28.08 -2.70 3.52
C ALA A 115 29.18 -1.69 3.91
N ALA A 116 29.33 -0.59 3.17
CA ALA A 116 30.27 0.47 3.50
C ALA A 116 29.92 1.16 4.83
N GLU A 117 28.64 1.40 5.10
CA GLU A 117 28.14 1.94 6.37
C GLU A 117 28.48 1.02 7.55
N LYS A 118 28.22 -0.28 7.40
CA LYS A 118 28.56 -1.29 8.42
C LYS A 118 30.06 -1.35 8.70
N ASN A 119 30.89 -1.13 7.68
CA ASN A 119 32.34 -1.04 7.81
C ASN A 119 32.82 0.27 8.45
N GLY A 120 31.90 1.18 8.80
CA GLY A 120 32.20 2.43 9.48
C GLY A 120 32.68 3.53 8.56
N LEU A 121 32.56 3.37 7.24
CA LEU A 121 33.01 4.36 6.25
C LEU A 121 32.18 5.65 6.26
N PHE A 122 31.10 5.74 7.04
CA PHE A 122 30.29 6.95 7.21
C PHE A 122 30.20 7.41 8.67
N LYS A 123 31.01 6.83 9.58
CA LYS A 123 31.00 7.23 11.00
C LYS A 123 31.46 8.68 11.13
N ALA A 124 30.72 9.45 11.94
CA ALA A 124 30.92 10.87 12.24
C ALA A 124 30.54 11.89 11.15
N GLU A 125 29.83 11.49 10.10
CA GLU A 125 29.35 12.42 9.06
C GLU A 125 27.93 12.94 9.34
N PRO A 126 27.72 14.28 9.42
CA PRO A 126 26.38 14.87 9.55
C PRO A 126 25.46 14.55 8.35
N LEU A 127 26.05 14.25 7.19
CA LEU A 127 25.38 13.91 5.94
C LEU A 127 25.04 12.42 5.82
N ALA A 128 25.37 11.58 6.81
CA ALA A 128 24.97 10.17 6.86
C ALA A 128 23.47 10.00 7.22
N ASN A 129 22.61 10.89 6.71
CA ASN A 129 21.17 10.71 6.74
C ASN A 129 20.75 9.81 5.55
N VAL A 130 19.67 9.05 5.72
CA VAL A 130 19.16 8.07 4.74
C VAL A 130 19.00 8.68 3.34
N ARG A 131 18.64 9.97 3.24
CA ARG A 131 18.48 10.69 1.96
C ARG A 131 19.79 11.09 1.27
N ASP A 132 20.83 11.43 2.02
CA ASP A 132 22.07 11.99 1.45
C ASP A 132 23.23 10.98 1.41
N ILE A 133 23.05 9.80 2.00
CA ILE A 133 24.06 8.73 2.02
C ILE A 133 24.50 8.30 0.60
N GLY A 134 23.60 8.36 -0.38
CA GLY A 134 23.92 8.05 -1.79
C GLY A 134 24.90 9.05 -2.41
N LYS A 135 24.74 10.34 -2.11
CA LYS A 135 25.66 11.40 -2.55
C LYS A 135 27.03 11.25 -1.88
N LEU A 136 27.02 11.02 -0.57
CA LEU A 136 28.23 10.79 0.21
C LEU A 136 29.00 9.54 -0.29
N ALA A 137 28.29 8.48 -0.66
CA ALA A 137 28.89 7.28 -1.24
C ALA A 137 29.55 7.56 -2.60
N ALA A 138 28.94 8.40 -3.44
CA ALA A 138 29.52 8.82 -4.71
C ALA A 138 30.77 9.69 -4.50
N ASP A 139 30.70 10.65 -3.57
CA ASP A 139 31.82 11.55 -3.24
C ASP A 139 33.04 10.78 -2.70
N ARG A 140 32.79 9.68 -1.97
CA ARG A 140 33.83 8.78 -1.45
C ARG A 140 34.28 7.71 -2.46
N GLY A 141 33.72 7.70 -3.67
CA GLY A 141 34.05 6.72 -4.72
C GLY A 141 33.62 5.29 -4.39
N ILE A 142 32.68 5.11 -3.47
CA ILE A 142 32.11 3.79 -3.10
C ILE A 142 31.18 3.29 -4.21
N ILE A 143 30.52 4.22 -4.90
CA ILE A 143 29.67 3.97 -6.07
C ILE A 143 30.13 4.84 -7.23
N THR A 144 29.89 4.36 -8.44
CA THR A 144 30.21 5.06 -9.69
C THR A 144 29.19 6.15 -10.02
N ALA A 145 29.53 7.04 -10.98
CA ALA A 145 28.60 8.05 -11.47
C ALA A 145 27.34 7.42 -12.12
N GLU A 146 27.49 6.28 -12.80
CA GLU A 146 26.37 5.53 -13.39
C GLU A 146 25.45 4.97 -12.30
N GLU A 147 26.02 4.36 -11.25
CA GLU A 147 25.24 3.85 -10.11
C GLU A 147 24.52 4.97 -9.34
N SER A 148 25.17 6.14 -9.22
CA SER A 148 24.53 7.33 -8.64
C SER A 148 23.33 7.81 -9.46
N ALA A 149 23.43 7.77 -10.80
CA ALA A 149 22.32 8.11 -11.68
C ALA A 149 21.13 7.13 -11.52
N VAL A 150 21.40 5.83 -11.32
CA VAL A 150 20.37 4.83 -11.03
C VAL A 150 19.65 5.13 -9.72
N LEU A 151 20.37 5.47 -8.64
CA LEU A 151 19.78 5.84 -7.35
C LEU A 151 18.92 7.10 -7.47
N LYS A 152 19.40 8.11 -8.19
CA LYS A 152 18.64 9.34 -8.42
C LYS A 152 17.34 9.06 -9.18
N ARG A 153 17.40 8.25 -10.23
CA ARG A 153 16.23 7.87 -11.01
C ARG A 153 15.21 7.08 -10.17
N ARG A 154 15.69 6.17 -9.32
CA ARG A 154 14.84 5.47 -8.34
C ARG A 154 14.15 6.48 -7.43
N ASP A 155 14.87 7.44 -6.85
CA ASP A 155 14.29 8.43 -5.95
C ASP A 155 13.23 9.29 -6.63
N GLU A 156 13.47 9.75 -7.86
CA GLU A 156 12.49 10.52 -8.65
C GLU A 156 11.18 9.74 -8.86
N LEU A 157 11.28 8.46 -9.25
CA LEU A 157 10.11 7.61 -9.49
C LEU A 157 9.40 7.22 -8.18
N ARG A 158 10.17 6.92 -7.13
CA ARG A 158 9.62 6.61 -5.81
C ARG A 158 8.86 7.80 -5.25
N ASP A 159 9.47 8.98 -5.27
CA ASP A 159 8.87 10.19 -4.71
C ASP A 159 7.57 10.54 -5.45
N ARG A 160 7.52 10.35 -6.79
CA ARG A 160 6.28 10.49 -7.57
C ARG A 160 5.16 9.56 -7.08
N VAL A 161 5.47 8.30 -6.80
CA VAL A 161 4.47 7.30 -6.36
C VAL A 161 4.06 7.52 -4.90
N ILE A 162 4.97 8.00 -4.05
CA ILE A 162 4.66 8.29 -2.64
C ILE A 162 3.84 9.57 -2.49
N HIS A 163 4.01 10.55 -3.38
CA HIS A 163 3.21 11.78 -3.44
C HIS A 163 1.79 11.53 -3.98
N VAL A 164 1.04 10.64 -3.32
CA VAL A 164 -0.42 10.56 -3.45
C VAL A 164 -0.99 11.64 -2.54
N ASP A 165 -1.79 12.56 -3.09
CA ASP A 165 -2.50 13.60 -2.36
C ASP A 165 -1.64 14.72 -1.71
N ASP A 166 -0.75 15.34 -2.48
CA ASP A 166 -0.17 16.65 -2.09
C ASP A 166 -1.22 17.76 -2.28
N PHE A 167 -2.17 17.83 -1.35
CA PHE A 167 -3.12 18.93 -1.30
C PHE A 167 -2.40 20.17 -0.75
N PRO A 168 -2.56 21.35 -1.37
CA PRO A 168 -2.11 22.59 -0.76
C PRO A 168 -2.74 22.70 0.63
N PHE A 169 -1.92 23.00 1.64
CA PHE A 169 -2.35 23.10 3.03
C PHE A 169 -3.30 24.30 3.22
N GLN A 170 -4.55 24.17 2.80
CA GLN A 170 -5.63 25.13 3.01
C GLN A 170 -6.56 24.62 4.11
N ILE A 171 -5.97 24.33 5.27
CA ILE A 171 -6.72 24.10 6.49
C ILE A 171 -7.00 25.49 7.08
N HIS A 172 -8.18 26.05 6.74
CA HIS A 172 -8.75 27.32 7.21
C HIS A 172 -8.39 28.62 6.45
N ALA A 173 -8.96 28.82 5.26
CA ALA A 173 -9.21 30.16 4.70
C ALA A 173 -10.71 30.40 4.44
N ALA A 174 -11.59 29.71 5.17
CA ALA A 174 -13.04 29.84 5.07
C ALA A 174 -13.66 30.14 6.44
N SER A 175 -13.39 31.32 6.97
CA SER A 175 -14.30 32.05 7.89
C SER A 175 -13.76 33.45 8.20
N ALA A 176 -13.64 34.32 7.20
CA ALA A 176 -13.50 35.76 7.44
C ALA A 176 -13.95 36.61 6.23
N ASP A 177 -14.97 36.19 5.48
CA ASP A 177 -15.85 37.13 4.77
C ASP A 177 -16.95 36.35 4.04
N THR A 178 -18.09 36.19 4.71
CA THR A 178 -19.35 35.97 4.00
C THR A 178 -20.39 36.82 4.70
N THR A 179 -20.29 38.13 4.47
CA THR A 179 -21.43 39.02 4.63
C THR A 179 -22.46 38.61 3.58
N VAL A 180 -23.41 37.75 3.98
CA VAL A 180 -24.62 37.50 3.19
C VAL A 180 -25.43 38.79 3.22
N VAL A 181 -25.25 39.62 2.19
CA VAL A 181 -26.08 40.82 1.99
C VAL A 181 -27.45 40.35 1.50
N HIS A 182 -28.43 40.29 2.39
CA HIS A 182 -29.83 40.16 2.00
C HIS A 182 -30.27 41.49 1.34
N SER A 183 -30.13 41.58 0.02
CA SER A 183 -30.70 42.67 -0.77
C SER A 183 -32.21 42.45 -0.87
N ALA A 184 -32.97 43.24 -0.12
CA ALA A 184 -34.41 43.34 -0.25
C ALA A 184 -34.76 44.04 -1.58
N ALA A 185 -35.26 43.28 -2.56
CA ALA A 185 -35.86 43.83 -3.76
C ALA A 185 -37.28 44.34 -3.46
N ALA A 186 -37.38 45.63 -3.12
CA ALA A 186 -38.64 46.36 -3.12
C ALA A 186 -38.76 47.19 -4.41
N SER A 187 -39.83 46.89 -5.15
CA SER A 187 -40.54 47.72 -6.14
C SER A 187 -39.85 48.14 -7.44
N LEU A 188 -40.41 47.69 -8.58
CA LEU A 188 -40.84 48.55 -9.71
C LEU A 188 -41.51 47.73 -10.82
N HIS A 189 -42.82 47.51 -10.71
CA HIS A 189 -43.68 47.39 -11.89
C HIS A 189 -44.88 48.32 -11.74
N ALA A 190 -44.67 49.56 -12.16
CA ALA A 190 -45.72 50.46 -12.60
C ALA A 190 -45.58 50.67 -14.11
N ARG A 191 -46.71 50.51 -14.81
CA ARG A 191 -47.04 50.98 -16.17
C ARG A 191 -46.58 50.13 -17.36
N ALA A 192 -47.55 49.39 -17.91
CA ALA A 192 -47.99 49.56 -19.30
C ALA A 192 -49.42 49.00 -19.49
N ALA A 193 -50.31 49.87 -20.00
CA ALA A 193 -51.68 49.68 -20.50
C ALA A 193 -52.78 49.30 -19.49
#